data_AF-A0A246FLP1-F1
#
_entry.id   AF-A0A246FLP1-F1
#
_cell.length_a   1.000
_cell.length_b   1.000
_cell.length_c   1.000
_cell.angle_alpha   90.00
_cell.angle_beta   90.00
_cell.angle_gamma   90.00
#
_symmetry.space_group_name_H-M   'P 1'
#
loop_
_entity.id
_entity.type
_entity.pdbx_description
1 polymer ?
#
loop_
_entity_poly.entity_id
_entity_poly.type
_entity_poly.pdbx_seq_one_letter_code
_entity_poly.pdbx_strand_id
1 'polypeptide(L)'
;MTSANKIIIKDNKLSYEQDPQNRWTLDIDKIKFVGEYTTSAGPLADDWFFVFADTIDQWWQAPTLAVDHEKFWKQLGEKLNCELVPGLFASTNFATRVIYPKILDGQELFVFAKTEVRPKTFWQKIIGVDDNNEHLELTENVKMLFK
;
A
#
# COMPACT_ATOMS: atom_id res chain seq x y z
N MET A 1 -10.35 -2.94 25.46
CA MET A 1 -9.55 -3.93 24.71
C MET A 1 -9.08 -3.24 23.46
N THR A 2 -7.80 -2.90 23.40
CA THR A 2 -7.19 -2.28 22.22
C THR A 2 -7.26 -3.33 21.11
N SER A 3 -8.08 -3.07 20.10
CA SER A 3 -8.10 -3.90 18.89
C SER A 3 -6.69 -3.87 18.32
N ALA A 4 -6.00 -5.02 18.35
CA ALA A 4 -4.72 -5.13 17.70
C ALA A 4 -4.99 -5.17 16.19
N ASN A 5 -4.50 -4.17 15.46
CA ASN A 5 -4.56 -4.12 14.00
C ASN A 5 -4.14 -5.49 13.45
N LYS A 6 -4.96 -6.11 12.61
CA LYS A 6 -4.66 -7.46 12.11
C LYS A 6 -5.11 -7.66 10.68
N ILE A 7 -4.23 -8.22 9.85
CA ILE A 7 -4.58 -8.81 8.56
C ILE A 7 -4.52 -10.34 8.66
N ILE A 8 -5.53 -11.01 8.13
CA ILE A 8 -5.60 -12.47 8.06
C ILE A 8 -6.07 -12.92 6.69
N ILE A 9 -5.75 -14.18 6.37
CA ILE A 9 -6.29 -14.88 5.21
C ILE A 9 -7.44 -15.77 5.69
N LYS A 10 -8.64 -15.57 5.16
CA LYS A 10 -9.82 -16.40 5.45
C LYS A 10 -10.69 -16.53 4.20
N ASP A 11 -11.18 -17.73 3.92
CA ASP A 11 -12.12 -18.00 2.81
C ASP A 11 -11.66 -17.42 1.45
N ASN A 12 -10.36 -17.56 1.15
CA ASN A 12 -9.70 -17.00 -0.04
C ASN A 12 -9.72 -15.46 -0.16
N LYS A 13 -9.88 -14.76 0.96
CA LYS A 13 -9.82 -13.31 1.06
C LYS A 13 -8.73 -12.87 2.03
N LEU A 14 -8.14 -11.71 1.75
CA LEU A 14 -7.48 -10.90 2.76
C LEU A 14 -8.55 -10.16 3.55
N SER A 15 -8.47 -10.20 4.87
CA SER A 15 -9.34 -9.44 5.76
C SER A 15 -8.46 -8.64 6.72
N TYR A 16 -8.60 -7.32 6.67
CA TYR A 16 -7.93 -6.41 7.59
C TYR A 16 -8.94 -5.71 8.48
N GLU A 17 -8.62 -5.63 9.77
CA GLU A 17 -9.39 -4.87 10.75
C GLU A 17 -8.43 -4.13 11.68
N GLN A 18 -8.51 -2.81 11.67
CA GLN A 18 -7.92 -1.93 12.70
C GLN A 18 -8.95 -1.70 13.81
N ASP A 19 -10.15 -1.30 13.41
CA ASP A 19 -11.31 -1.12 14.28
C ASP A 19 -12.62 -1.35 13.48
N PRO A 20 -13.81 -1.34 14.12
CA PRO A 20 -15.06 -1.61 13.44
C PRO A 20 -15.40 -0.68 12.26
N GLN A 21 -14.80 0.52 12.21
CA GLN A 21 -15.00 1.52 11.16
C GLN A 21 -13.89 1.42 10.08
N ASN A 22 -12.70 0.98 10.46
CA ASN A 22 -11.53 0.82 9.60
C ASN A 22 -11.24 -0.67 9.33
N ARG A 23 -12.00 -1.25 8.40
CA ARG A 23 -11.86 -2.64 7.97
C ARG A 23 -12.07 -2.79 6.47
N TRP A 24 -11.39 -3.75 5.86
CA TRP A 24 -11.55 -4.06 4.45
C TRP A 24 -11.32 -5.53 4.15
N THR A 25 -11.82 -5.97 2.99
CA THR A 25 -11.63 -7.32 2.50
C THR A 25 -11.30 -7.30 1.02
N LEU A 26 -10.42 -8.20 0.58
CA LEU A 26 -9.97 -8.29 -0.80
C LEU A 26 -9.90 -9.75 -1.25
N ASP A 27 -10.49 -10.08 -2.40
CA ASP A 27 -10.41 -11.43 -2.98
C ASP A 27 -8.99 -11.71 -3.47
N ILE A 28 -8.36 -12.78 -2.99
CA ILE A 28 -6.96 -13.07 -3.32
C ILE A 28 -6.78 -13.33 -4.81
N ASP A 29 -7.73 -14.03 -5.44
CA ASP A 29 -7.68 -14.34 -6.88
C ASP A 29 -7.80 -13.10 -7.78
N LYS A 30 -8.21 -11.95 -7.23
CA LYS A 30 -8.34 -10.70 -7.96
C LYS A 30 -7.14 -9.77 -7.78
N ILE A 31 -6.21 -10.10 -6.87
CA ILE A 31 -5.05 -9.26 -6.59
C ILE A 31 -4.22 -9.12 -7.86
N LYS A 32 -4.03 -7.88 -8.30
CA LYS A 32 -3.20 -7.50 -9.44
C LYS A 32 -1.78 -7.21 -9.02
N PHE A 33 -1.59 -6.57 -7.86
CA PHE A 33 -0.26 -6.42 -7.28
C PHE A 33 -0.28 -6.55 -5.76
N VAL A 34 0.88 -6.93 -5.23
CA VAL A 34 1.24 -6.77 -3.82
C VAL A 34 2.53 -5.97 -3.79
N GLY A 35 2.61 -4.99 -2.91
CA GLY A 35 3.82 -4.21 -2.71
C GLY A 35 3.96 -3.69 -1.30
N GLU A 36 4.95 -2.85 -1.11
CA GLU A 36 5.26 -2.23 0.17
C GLU A 36 5.77 -0.81 -0.05
N TYR A 37 5.55 0.05 0.93
CA TYR A 37 6.16 1.37 0.94
C TYR A 37 6.46 1.84 2.37
N THR A 38 7.46 2.71 2.49
CA THR A 38 7.76 3.42 3.73
C THR A 38 7.38 4.90 3.61
N THR A 39 7.17 5.57 4.75
CA THR A 39 6.97 7.03 4.81
C THR A 39 8.23 7.72 5.33
N SER A 40 8.31 9.04 5.17
CA SER A 40 9.40 9.86 5.70
C SER A 40 9.35 10.06 7.23
N ALA A 41 8.38 9.47 7.93
CA ALA A 41 8.20 9.62 9.38
C ALA A 41 9.30 8.94 10.21
N GLY A 42 10.09 8.04 9.59
CA GLY A 42 11.24 7.39 10.18
C GLY A 42 10.87 6.20 11.08
N PRO A 43 11.86 5.35 11.43
CA PRO A 43 11.67 3.99 11.96
C PRO A 43 11.09 3.90 13.39
N LEU A 44 10.81 5.05 14.01
CA LEU A 44 10.16 5.13 15.34
C LEU A 44 8.64 5.31 15.25
N ALA A 45 8.10 5.50 14.04
CA ALA A 45 6.68 5.50 13.74
C ALA A 45 6.32 4.22 12.97
N ASP A 46 5.04 3.83 12.96
CA ASP A 46 4.51 2.82 12.03
C ASP A 46 4.58 3.38 10.60
N ASP A 47 5.78 3.36 10.02
CA ASP A 47 6.12 4.02 8.77
C ASP A 47 6.21 3.06 7.60
N TRP A 48 6.01 1.75 7.80
CA TRP A 48 6.09 0.71 6.79
C TRP A 48 4.74 -0.01 6.59
N PHE A 49 4.30 -0.06 5.34
CA PHE A 49 2.99 -0.57 4.96
C PHE A 49 3.09 -1.61 3.83
N PHE A 50 2.23 -2.62 3.90
CA PHE A 50 1.92 -3.50 2.78
C PHE A 50 0.72 -2.98 2.00
N VAL A 51 0.76 -3.14 0.68
CA VAL A 51 -0.25 -2.62 -0.24
C VAL A 51 -0.75 -3.71 -1.17
N PHE A 52 -2.05 -3.75 -1.38
CA PHE A 52 -2.76 -4.74 -2.20
C PHE A 52 -3.78 -4.03 -3.08
N ALA A 53 -3.94 -4.43 -4.33
CA ALA A 53 -5.00 -3.89 -5.19
C ALA A 53 -5.52 -4.92 -6.18
N ASP A 54 -6.82 -4.87 -6.45
CA ASP A 54 -7.49 -5.59 -7.54
C ASP A 54 -7.93 -4.67 -8.70
N THR A 55 -7.98 -3.36 -8.47
CA THR A 55 -8.34 -2.33 -9.45
C THR A 55 -7.31 -1.20 -9.50
N ILE A 56 -7.31 -0.43 -10.59
CA ILE A 56 -6.35 0.67 -10.78
C ILE A 56 -6.65 1.87 -9.87
N ASP A 57 -7.92 2.10 -9.57
CA ASP A 57 -8.40 3.29 -8.86
C ASP A 57 -8.38 3.14 -7.33
N GLN A 58 -8.14 1.92 -6.84
CA GLN A 58 -8.18 1.63 -5.41
C GLN A 58 -7.12 0.62 -5.00
N TRP A 59 -6.36 0.99 -3.96
CA TRP A 59 -5.51 0.07 -3.23
C TRP A 59 -5.87 0.06 -1.75
N TRP A 60 -5.52 -1.03 -1.11
CA TRP A 60 -5.71 -1.32 0.29
C TRP A 60 -4.35 -1.41 0.95
N GLN A 61 -4.24 -0.92 2.17
CA GLN A 61 -2.99 -1.00 2.93
C GLN A 61 -3.20 -1.51 4.35
N ALA A 62 -2.15 -2.12 4.88
CA ALA A 62 -2.05 -2.50 6.28
C ALA A 62 -0.62 -2.22 6.78
N PRO A 63 -0.46 -1.72 8.02
CA PRO A 63 0.86 -1.59 8.63
C PRO A 63 1.48 -2.98 8.79
N THR A 64 2.81 -3.08 8.67
CA THR A 64 3.49 -4.38 8.72
C THR A 64 3.30 -5.11 10.05
N LEU A 65 3.18 -4.37 11.17
CA LEU A 65 2.86 -4.93 12.48
C LEU A 65 1.50 -5.64 12.56
N ALA A 66 0.60 -5.43 11.58
CA ALA A 66 -0.67 -6.15 11.52
C ALA A 66 -0.53 -7.60 11.01
N VAL A 67 0.67 -8.00 10.59
CA VAL A 67 0.92 -9.28 9.90
C VAL A 67 1.66 -10.25 10.81
N ASP A 68 1.17 -11.49 10.88
CA ASP A 68 1.98 -12.63 11.31
C ASP A 68 2.92 -13.03 10.15
N HIS A 69 4.10 -12.39 10.09
CA HIS A 69 4.98 -12.39 8.91
C HIS A 69 5.28 -13.79 8.35
N GLU A 70 5.64 -14.76 9.20
CA GLU A 70 6.01 -16.10 8.73
C GLU A 70 4.82 -16.81 8.07
N LYS A 71 3.67 -16.80 8.76
CA LYS A 71 2.50 -17.55 8.32
C LYS A 71 1.78 -16.87 7.16
N PHE A 72 1.63 -15.54 7.23
CA PHE A 72 0.85 -14.79 6.26
C PHE A 72 1.48 -14.84 4.86
N TRP A 73 2.78 -14.54 4.75
CA TRP A 73 3.44 -14.46 3.45
C TRP A 73 3.54 -15.82 2.77
N LYS A 74 3.79 -16.87 3.55
CA LYS A 74 3.74 -18.25 3.05
C LYS A 74 2.37 -18.60 2.49
N GLN A 75 1.30 -18.35 3.26
CA GLN A 75 -0.07 -18.65 2.84
C GLN A 75 -0.52 -17.82 1.63
N LEU A 76 -0.18 -16.53 1.59
CA LEU A 76 -0.52 -15.69 0.45
C LEU A 76 0.26 -16.11 -0.80
N GLY A 77 1.54 -16.45 -0.65
CA GLY A 77 2.39 -16.93 -1.73
C GLY A 77 1.90 -18.25 -2.32
N GLU A 78 1.48 -19.20 -1.48
CA GLU A 78 0.84 -20.44 -1.92
C GLU A 78 -0.41 -20.17 -2.77
N LYS A 79 -1.23 -19.18 -2.39
CA LYS A 79 -2.45 -18.81 -3.13
C LYS A 79 -2.17 -18.06 -4.43
N LEU A 80 -1.15 -17.22 -4.46
CA LEU A 80 -0.72 -16.48 -5.66
C LEU A 80 0.26 -17.29 -6.53
N ASN A 81 0.55 -18.54 -6.17
CA ASN A 81 1.51 -19.42 -6.82
C ASN A 81 2.89 -18.78 -7.04
N CYS A 82 3.40 -18.07 -6.02
CA CYS A 82 4.72 -17.44 -6.06
C CYS A 82 5.30 -17.25 -4.65
N GLU A 83 6.61 -17.13 -4.55
CA GLU A 83 7.24 -16.75 -3.29
C GLU A 83 7.12 -15.24 -3.06
N LEU A 84 6.66 -14.82 -1.87
CA LEU A 84 6.51 -13.41 -1.51
C LEU A 84 7.52 -13.05 -0.42
N VAL A 85 8.38 -12.08 -0.71
CA VAL A 85 9.47 -11.67 0.20
C VAL A 85 9.45 -10.15 0.37
N PRO A 86 8.88 -9.64 1.47
CA PRO A 86 9.05 -8.25 1.88
C PRO A 86 10.52 -7.90 2.09
N GLY A 87 10.91 -6.65 1.87
CA GLY A 87 12.31 -6.23 1.94
C GLY A 87 12.58 -4.80 2.38
N LEU A 88 11.56 -4.00 2.75
CA LEU A 88 11.77 -2.63 3.23
C LEU A 88 11.96 -2.49 4.76
N PHE A 89 12.10 -3.60 5.51
CA PHE A 89 12.26 -3.62 6.97
C PHE A 89 13.35 -2.70 7.55
N ALA A 90 14.37 -2.34 6.77
CA ALA A 90 15.48 -1.49 7.21
C ALA A 90 15.59 -0.16 6.47
N SER A 91 14.57 0.23 5.70
CA SER A 91 14.61 1.50 4.96
C SER A 91 14.46 2.69 5.90
N THR A 92 15.40 3.62 5.86
CA THR A 92 15.37 4.87 6.64
C THR A 92 14.83 6.07 5.84
N ASN A 93 14.61 5.88 4.54
CA ASN A 93 14.05 6.86 3.62
C ASN A 93 12.73 6.35 3.04
N PHE A 94 11.94 7.26 2.43
CA PHE A 94 10.82 6.87 1.58
C PHE A 94 11.31 5.92 0.49
N ALA A 95 10.74 4.73 0.45
CA ALA A 95 11.01 3.70 -0.54
C ALA A 95 9.71 2.99 -0.85
N THR A 96 9.54 2.56 -2.10
CA THR A 96 8.38 1.76 -2.51
C THR A 96 8.86 0.64 -3.39
N ARG A 97 8.21 -0.52 -3.31
CA ARG A 97 8.47 -1.62 -4.24
C ARG A 97 7.30 -2.54 -4.43
N VAL A 98 7.26 -3.16 -5.60
CA VAL A 98 6.40 -4.28 -5.91
C VAL A 98 7.03 -5.58 -5.41
N ILE A 99 6.21 -6.48 -4.87
CA ILE A 99 6.57 -7.85 -4.44
C ILE A 99 5.94 -8.88 -5.40
N TYR A 100 4.72 -8.59 -5.87
CA TYR A 100 3.96 -9.39 -6.84
C TYR A 100 3.27 -8.46 -7.86
N PRO A 101 3.23 -8.79 -9.15
CA PRO A 101 3.71 -10.04 -9.78
C PRO A 101 5.23 -10.06 -9.96
N LYS A 102 5.80 -11.27 -10.16
CA LYS A 102 7.26 -11.44 -10.24
C LYS A 102 7.96 -10.69 -11.37
N ILE A 103 7.25 -10.40 -12.45
CA ILE A 103 7.78 -9.58 -13.56
C ILE A 103 8.08 -8.13 -13.13
N LEU A 104 7.45 -7.64 -12.06
CA LEU A 104 7.69 -6.30 -11.51
C LEU A 104 8.42 -6.33 -10.16
N ASP A 105 8.84 -7.49 -9.64
CA ASP A 105 9.45 -7.60 -8.32
C ASP A 105 10.65 -6.64 -8.17
N GLY A 106 10.62 -5.83 -7.11
CA GLY A 106 11.63 -4.83 -6.79
C GLY A 106 11.50 -3.50 -7.53
N GLN A 107 10.62 -3.39 -8.54
CA GLN A 107 10.36 -2.11 -9.20
C GLN A 107 9.54 -1.16 -8.30
N GLU A 108 9.67 0.15 -8.50
CA GLU A 108 8.93 1.16 -7.75
C GLU A 108 7.41 0.97 -7.91
N LEU A 109 6.71 0.98 -6.77
CA LEU A 109 5.26 0.88 -6.72
C LEU A 109 4.60 2.24 -6.93
N PHE A 110 5.08 3.27 -6.22
CA PHE A 110 4.53 4.61 -6.26
C PHE A 110 5.57 5.66 -6.66
N VAL A 111 5.06 6.73 -7.26
CA VAL A 111 5.74 8.01 -7.47
C VAL A 111 4.93 9.13 -6.83
N PHE A 112 5.60 10.22 -6.45
CA PHE A 112 4.92 11.45 -6.06
C PHE A 112 4.42 12.18 -7.32
N ALA A 113 3.11 12.36 -7.42
CA ALA A 113 2.47 13.15 -8.45
C ALA A 113 2.02 14.49 -7.87
N LYS A 114 2.17 15.56 -8.65
CA LYS A 114 1.64 16.88 -8.30
C LYS A 114 0.21 16.99 -8.82
N THR A 115 -0.75 17.28 -7.96
CA THR A 115 -2.10 17.65 -8.41
C THR A 115 -2.00 18.98 -9.16
N GLU A 116 -2.54 19.03 -10.39
CA GLU A 116 -2.65 20.29 -11.13
C GLU A 116 -3.42 21.30 -10.28
N VAL A 117 -2.74 22.39 -9.91
CA VAL A 117 -3.32 23.46 -9.12
C VAL A 117 -4.41 24.11 -9.97
N ARG A 118 -5.68 23.78 -9.72
CA ARG A 118 -6.80 24.56 -10.27
C ARG A 118 -6.55 26.02 -9.88
N PRO A 119 -6.63 26.98 -10.82
CA PRO A 119 -6.26 28.36 -10.53
C PRO A 119 -7.07 28.86 -9.34
N LYS A 120 -6.37 29.17 -8.25
CA LYS A 120 -6.97 29.60 -6.98
C LYS A 120 -7.85 30.81 -7.23
N THR A 121 -9.11 30.76 -6.80
CA THR A 121 -9.97 31.95 -6.78
C THR A 121 -9.39 32.97 -5.80
N PHE A 122 -9.62 34.27 -6.06
CA PHE A 122 -9.01 35.40 -5.33
C PHE A 122 -9.05 35.27 -3.78
N TRP A 123 -10.07 34.60 -3.24
CA TRP A 123 -10.24 34.34 -1.80
C TRP A 123 -9.27 33.29 -1.22
N GLN A 124 -8.83 32.31 -2.01
CA GLN A 124 -7.91 31.24 -1.57
C GLN A 124 -6.44 31.71 -1.45
N LYS A 125 -6.11 32.92 -1.94
CA LYS A 125 -4.78 33.53 -1.73
C LYS A 125 -4.62 34.18 -0.35
N ILE A 126 -5.71 34.47 0.35
CA ILE A 126 -5.71 35.22 1.61
C ILE A 126 -5.58 34.27 2.83
N ILE A 127 -6.07 33.05 2.68
CA ILE A 127 -5.89 31.96 3.64
C ILE A 127 -4.69 31.14 3.19
N GLY A 128 -3.56 31.28 3.89
CA GLY A 128 -2.31 30.56 3.60
C GLY A 128 -2.48 29.05 3.81
N VAL A 129 -3.09 28.38 2.83
CA VAL A 129 -3.17 26.93 2.75
C VAL A 129 -1.87 26.45 2.10
N ASP A 130 -1.06 25.76 2.89
CA ASP A 130 0.17 25.11 2.46
C ASP A 130 -0.18 23.91 1.57
N ASP A 131 -0.28 24.19 0.28
CA ASP A 131 -0.60 23.21 -0.77
C ASP A 131 0.70 22.54 -1.24
N ASN A 132 1.28 21.69 -0.41
CA ASN A 132 2.14 20.63 -0.95
C ASN A 132 1.21 19.57 -1.56
N ASN A 133 0.67 19.91 -2.75
CA ASN A 133 -0.30 19.15 -3.54
C ASN A 133 0.30 17.85 -4.12
N GLU A 134 1.05 17.10 -3.32
CA GLU A 134 1.69 15.86 -3.72
C GLU A 134 0.91 14.67 -3.16
N HIS A 135 0.57 13.73 -4.04
CA HIS A 135 -0.07 12.47 -3.69
C HIS A 135 0.69 11.30 -4.32
N LEU A 136 0.49 10.09 -3.79
CA LEU A 136 1.07 8.89 -4.36
C LEU A 136 0.23 8.43 -5.55
N GLU A 137 0.89 8.13 -6.66
CA GLU A 137 0.30 7.45 -7.81
C GLU A 137 1.08 6.18 -8.15
N LEU A 138 0.36 5.16 -8.64
CA LEU A 138 0.98 3.96 -9.17
C LEU A 138 1.92 4.31 -10.34
N THR A 139 3.06 3.65 -10.42
CA THR A 139 3.94 3.79 -11.60
C THR A 139 3.27 3.26 -12.86
N GLU A 140 3.70 3.73 -14.03
CA GLU A 140 3.15 3.26 -15.32
C GLU A 140 3.29 1.74 -15.50
N ASN A 141 4.39 1.16 -15.00
CA ASN A 141 4.60 -0.29 -15.03
C ASN A 141 3.53 -1.04 -14.23
N VAL A 142 3.14 -0.52 -13.07
CA VAL A 142 2.08 -1.09 -12.24
C VAL A 142 0.70 -0.84 -12.86
N LYS A 143 0.45 0.35 -13.42
CA LYS A 143 -0.80 0.66 -14.13
C LYS A 143 -1.06 -0.30 -15.31
N MET A 144 -0.02 -0.82 -15.96
CA MET A 144 -0.16 -1.80 -17.04
C MET A 144 -0.76 -3.14 -16.59
N LEU A 145 -0.74 -3.48 -15.29
CA LEU A 145 -1.35 -4.72 -14.77
C LEU A 145 -2.88 -4.73 -14.81
N PHE A 146 -3.49 -3.56 -15.02
CA PHE A 146 -4.93 -3.34 -15.00
C PHE A 146 -5.55 -3.14 -16.39
N LYS A 147 -4.74 -3.24 -17.44
CA LYS A 147 -5.18 -3.11 -18.84
C LYS A 147 -5.74 -4.40 -19.41
#